data_AF-A0A1C9I7G9-F1
#
_entry.id   AF-A0A1C9I7G9-F1
#
_cell.length_a   1.000
_cell.length_b   1.000
_cell.length_c   1.000
_cell.angle_alpha   90.00
_cell.angle_beta   90.00
_cell.angle_gamma   90.00
#
_symmetry.space_group_name_H-M   'P 1'
#
loop_
_entity.id
_entity.type
_entity.pdbx_description
1 polymer ?
#
loop_
_entity_poly.entity_id
_entity_poly.type
_entity_poly.pdbx_seq_one_letter_code
_entity_poly.pdbx_strand_id
1 'polypeptide(L)' 'MKLIAIQAPTSSKDAALLGQIYHLRARVVADRLAWNVSRSNGRERDQFDEIEPTYILALADRGY' A
#
# COMPACT_ATOMS: atom_id res chain seq x y z
N MET A 1 -4.33 12.17 -12.93
CA MET A 1 -3.57 11.42 -11.90
C MET A 1 -3.50 12.32 -10.69
N LYS A 2 -3.75 11.76 -9.49
CA LYS A 2 -3.71 12.50 -8.23
C LYS A 2 -2.69 11.88 -7.28
N LEU A 3 -1.83 12.71 -6.69
CA LEU A 3 -0.93 12.29 -5.61
C LEU A 3 -1.56 12.63 -4.26
N ILE A 4 -1.44 11.72 -3.30
CA ILE A 4 -1.85 11.94 -1.91
C ILE A 4 -0.76 11.41 -0.95
N ALA A 5 -0.68 11.99 0.24
CA ALA A 5 0.16 11.51 1.33
C ALA A 5 -0.71 11.05 2.50
N ILE A 6 -0.40 9.88 3.08
CA ILE A 6 -1.09 9.31 4.24
C ILE A 6 -0.02 8.88 5.26
N GLN A 7 0.02 9.52 6.43
CA GLN A 7 0.96 9.17 7.53
C GLN A 7 0.29 8.35 8.64
N ALA A 8 -0.97 8.67 8.94
CA ALA A 8 -1.84 7.88 9.80
C ALA A 8 -3.23 7.86 9.15
N PRO A 9 -3.84 6.68 8.91
CA PRO A 9 -5.17 6.63 8.31
C PRO A 9 -6.20 7.20 9.28
N THR A 10 -6.68 8.42 9.02
CA THR A 10 -7.70 9.10 9.85
C THR A 10 -9.12 8.81 9.37
N SER A 11 -9.26 8.20 8.19
CA SER A 11 -10.54 7.85 7.59
C SER A 11 -10.59 6.39 7.11
N SER A 12 -11.81 5.85 6.99
CA SER A 12 -12.05 4.54 6.38
C SER A 12 -11.54 4.47 4.93
N LYS A 13 -11.56 5.60 4.22
CA LYS A 13 -11.00 5.73 2.87
C LYS A 13 -9.49 5.54 2.86
N ASP A 14 -8.78 6.16 3.80
CA ASP A 14 -7.32 6.02 3.90
C ASP A 14 -6.94 4.58 4.24
N ALA A 15 -7.66 3.96 5.20
CA ALA A 15 -7.47 2.55 5.53
C ALA A 15 -7.70 1.63 4.31
N ALA A 16 -8.72 1.92 3.49
CA ALA A 16 -8.99 1.16 2.27
C ALA A 16 -7.90 1.37 1.19
N LEU A 17 -7.34 2.57 1.08
CA LEU A 17 -6.23 2.85 0.15
C LEU A 17 -4.94 2.18 0.60
N LEU A 18 -4.61 2.20 1.90
CA LEU A 18 -3.47 1.47 2.45
C LEU A 18 -3.61 -0.04 2.23
N GLY A 19 -4.81 -0.60 2.44
CA GLY A 19 -5.09 -2.00 2.13
C GLY A 19 -4.80 -2.35 0.66
N GLN A 20 -5.17 -1.49 -0.29
CA GLN A 20 -4.86 -1.68 -1.70
C GLN A 20 -3.34 -1.64 -1.98
N ILE A 21 -2.61 -0.77 -1.27
CA ILE A 21 -1.15 -0.68 -1.42
C ILE A 21 -0.44 -1.92 -0.90
N TYR A 22 -0.88 -2.50 0.23
CA TYR A 22 -0.28 -3.75 0.73
C TYR A 22 -0.49 -4.93 -0.23
N HIS A 23 -1.65 -4.99 -0.90
CA HIS A 23 -1.87 -5.96 -1.96
C HIS A 23 -1.04 -5.67 -3.21
N LEU A 24 -0.89 -4.40 -3.60
CA LEU A 24 -0.04 -4.00 -4.71
C LEU A 24 1.43 -4.35 -4.46
N ARG A 25 1.92 -4.08 -3.25
CA ARG A 25 3.27 -4.43 -2.81
C ARG A 25 3.51 -5.94 -2.89
N ALA A 26 2.57 -6.76 -2.43
CA ALA A 26 2.68 -8.22 -2.58
C ALA A 26 2.87 -8.64 -4.04
N ARG A 27 2.06 -8.08 -4.96
CA ARG A 27 2.19 -8.39 -6.41
C ARG A 27 3.48 -7.89 -7.03
N VAL A 28 3.98 -6.73 -6.61
CA VAL A 28 5.18 -6.13 -7.21
C VAL A 28 6.44 -6.69 -6.58
N VAL A 29 6.57 -6.62 -5.26
CA VAL A 29 7.79 -6.97 -4.52
C VAL A 29 7.96 -8.49 -4.44
N ALA A 30 6.93 -9.22 -4.01
CA ALA A 30 7.03 -10.67 -3.89
C ALA A 30 6.92 -11.36 -5.25
N ASP A 31 5.88 -11.05 -6.04
CA ASP A 31 5.62 -11.84 -7.25
C ASP A 31 6.46 -11.36 -8.45
N ARG A 32 6.41 -10.05 -8.79
CA ARG A 32 7.13 -9.54 -9.98
C ARG A 32 8.64 -9.42 -9.78
N LEU A 33 9.08 -8.94 -8.61
CA LEU A 33 10.50 -8.77 -8.30
C LEU A 33 11.11 -10.02 -7.65
N ALA A 34 10.30 -11.02 -7.31
CA ALA A 34 10.74 -12.28 -6.71
C ALA A 34 11.50 -12.12 -5.37
N TRP A 35 11.21 -11.06 -4.61
CA TRP A 35 11.84 -10.87 -3.30
C TRP A 35 11.23 -11.80 -2.27
N ASN A 36 12.07 -12.36 -1.41
CA ASN A 36 11.62 -13.19 -0.29
C ASN A 36 11.11 -12.29 0.85
N VAL A 37 9.82 -11.97 0.80
CA VAL A 37 9.14 -11.11 1.78
C VAL A 37 7.96 -11.84 2.42
N SER A 38 7.69 -11.51 3.68
CA SER A 38 6.55 -12.05 4.41
C SER A 38 5.23 -11.55 3.84
N ARG A 39 4.25 -12.45 3.69
CA ARG A 39 2.91 -12.12 3.23
C ARG A 39 1.87 -12.73 4.15
N SER A 40 0.81 -11.98 4.42
CA SER A 40 -0.38 -12.47 5.14
C SER A 40 -1.63 -12.05 4.38
N ASN A 41 -2.51 -13.00 4.08
CA ASN A 41 -3.75 -12.76 3.32
C ASN A 41 -3.54 -11.98 2.01
N GLY A 42 -2.46 -12.28 1.28
CA GLY A 42 -2.11 -11.61 0.01
C GLY A 42 -1.65 -10.16 0.17
N ARG A 43 -1.32 -9.73 1.39
CA ARG A 43 -0.76 -8.40 1.72
C ARG A 43 0.70 -8.55 2.11
N GLU A 44 1.52 -7.66 1.61
CA GLU A 44 2.90 -7.48 2.06
C GLU A 44 2.94 -6.30 3.03
N ARG A 45 3.45 -6.58 4.23
CA ARG A 45 3.70 -5.62 5.31
C ARG A 45 4.94 -6.05 6.07
N ASP A 46 5.68 -5.06 6.56
CA ASP A 46 6.85 -5.26 7.42
C ASP A 46 6.79 -4.37 8.67
N GLN A 47 7.84 -4.43 9.49
CA GLN A 47 7.98 -3.66 10.72
C GLN A 47 7.99 -2.14 10.50
N PHE A 48 8.32 -1.66 9.30
CA PHE A 48 8.31 -0.22 9.01
C PHE A 48 6.88 0.29 8.79
N ASP A 49 5.94 -0.59 8.45
CA ASP A 49 4.51 -0.27 8.37
C ASP A 49 3.85 -0.10 9.75
N GLU A 50 4.59 -0.30 10.84
CA GLU A 50 4.13 -0.15 12.22
C GLU A 50 4.61 1.13 12.90
N ILE A 51 5.56 1.86 12.29
CA ILE A 51 6.17 3.07 12.85
C ILE A 51 5.67 4.36 12.18
N GLU A 52 4.36 4.40 11.90
CA GLU A 52 3.65 5.56 11.32
C GLU A 52 4.33 6.17 10.07
N PRO A 53 4.62 5.37 9.02
CA PRO A 53 5.27 5.88 7.82
C PRO A 53 4.33 6.77 7.01
N THR A 54 4.91 7.73 6.28
CA THR A 54 4.18 8.50 5.28
C THR A 54 4.18 7.77 3.94
N TYR A 55 3.03 7.23 3.54
CA TYR A 55 2.82 6.67 2.21
C TYR A 55 2.46 7.77 1.20
N ILE A 56 3.21 7.82 0.10
CA ILE A 56 2.89 8.68 -1.05
C ILE A 56 2.24 7.80 -2.12
N LEU A 57 0.97 8.05 -2.41
CA LEU A 57 0.18 7.23 -3.33
C LEU A 57 -0.14 7.99 -4.61
N ALA A 58 0.18 7.38 -5.76
CA ALA A 58 -0.29 7.83 -7.06
C ALA A 58 -1.61 7.14 -7.40
N LEU A 59 -2.69 7.91 -7.40
CA LEU A 59 -4.02 7.47 -7.79
C LEU A 59 -4.23 7.77 -9.27
N ALA A 60 -4.58 6.74 -10.03
CA ALA A 60 -5.10 6.94 -11.38
C ALA A 60 -6.43 7.67 -11.27
N ASP A 61 -6.67 8.63 -12.18
CA ASP A 61 -8.02 9.16 -12.34
C ASP A 61 -8.83 8.02 -12.97
N ARG A 62 -9.81 7.49 -12.24
CA ARG A 62 -10.83 6.65 -12.86
C ARG A 62 -11.71 7.57 -13.69
N GLY A 63 -11.27 7.87 -14.91
CA GLY A 63 -12.12 8.44 -15.93
C GLY A 63 -12.92 7.32 -16.59
N TYR A 64 -14.12 7.07 -16.06
CA TYR A 64 -15.30 6.57 -16.79
C TYR A 64 -16.55 7.05 -16.04
#